data_AF-A0A964YPQ1-F1
#
_entry.id   AF-A0A964YPQ1-F1
#
_cell.length_a   1.000
_cell.length_b   1.000
_cell.length_c   1.000
_cell.angle_alpha   90.00
_cell.angle_beta   90.00
_cell.angle_gamma   90.00
#
_symmetry.space_group_name_H-M   'P 1'
#
loop_
_entity.id
_entity.type
_entity.pdbx_description
1 polymer ?
#
loop_
_entity_poly.entity_id
_entity_poly.type
_entity_poly.pdbx_seq_one_letter_code
_entity_poly.pdbx_strand_id
1 'polypeptide(L)'
;MITYIQNDLSQNTGDFTIAYFHQPPYSKGSHDSDDLYEEVMRAMREQIVPVLESFDVDIILCGHSHVYERSFLIKNHYGNSGSWDPATQLVNGTNGSMAMGTPYVKEKFNQQHDGSVYVVCGHSGSENSDGPMNHPIFCHGDNGAGVTGSFVMDVYRNRLDGKYLRSDGSIQDEFTILKKNI
;
A
#
# COMPACT_ATOMS: atom_id res chain seq x y z
N MET A 1 15.12 -9.40 12.14
CA MET A 1 14.27 -9.03 10.98
C MET A 1 14.71 -7.69 10.38
N ILE A 2 14.71 -6.58 11.12
CA ILE A 2 15.13 -5.25 10.59
C ILE A 2 16.50 -5.28 9.90
N THR A 3 17.53 -5.83 10.54
CA THR A 3 18.88 -5.94 9.93
C THR A 3 18.86 -6.70 8.61
N TYR A 4 18.02 -7.73 8.49
CA TYR A 4 17.88 -8.48 7.24
C TYR A 4 17.26 -7.58 6.15
N ILE A 5 16.17 -6.88 6.46
CA ILE A 5 15.48 -5.97 5.53
C ILE A 5 16.43 -4.86 5.06
N GLN A 6 17.20 -4.26 5.98
CA GLN A 6 18.18 -3.23 5.63
C GLN A 6 19.29 -3.77 4.71
N ASN A 7 19.83 -4.95 5.00
CA ASN A 7 20.85 -5.56 4.17
C ASN A 7 20.34 -5.90 2.77
N ASP A 8 19.12 -6.43 2.68
CA ASP A 8 18.48 -6.77 1.41
C ASP A 8 18.20 -5.52 0.56
N LEU A 9 17.55 -4.51 1.15
CA LEU A 9 17.25 -3.25 0.46
C LEU A 9 18.51 -2.46 0.06
N SER A 10 19.61 -2.57 0.84
CA SER A 10 20.88 -1.92 0.48
C SER A 10 21.52 -2.48 -0.80
N GLN A 11 21.13 -3.69 -1.21
CA GLN A 11 21.62 -4.33 -2.43
C GLN A 11 20.67 -4.15 -3.62
N ASN A 12 19.49 -3.57 -3.39
CA ASN A 12 18.51 -3.37 -4.45
C ASN A 12 18.95 -2.27 -5.41
N THR A 13 18.96 -2.58 -6.71
CA THR A 13 19.31 -1.64 -7.80
C THR A 13 18.16 -1.42 -8.79
N GLY A 14 17.00 -2.05 -8.54
CA GLY A 14 15.81 -1.94 -9.38
C GLY A 14 15.25 -0.53 -9.44
N ASP A 15 14.55 -0.21 -10.53
CA ASP A 15 13.86 1.08 -10.69
C ASP A 15 12.62 1.20 -9.79
N PHE A 16 11.94 0.06 -9.59
CA PHE A 16 10.82 -0.07 -8.67
C PHE A 16 11.19 -1.01 -7.53
N THR A 17 10.97 -0.55 -6.30
CA THR A 17 11.14 -1.35 -5.08
C THR A 17 9.78 -1.74 -4.55
N ILE A 18 9.50 -3.04 -4.53
CA ILE A 18 8.26 -3.62 -4.03
C ILE A 18 8.57 -4.43 -2.78
N ALA A 19 7.87 -4.15 -1.69
CA ALA A 19 7.92 -4.96 -0.47
C ALA A 19 6.59 -5.68 -0.26
N TYR A 20 6.62 -6.88 0.33
CA TYR A 20 5.40 -7.63 0.64
C TYR A 20 5.47 -8.33 1.99
N PHE A 21 4.35 -8.33 2.72
CA PHE A 21 4.21 -8.92 4.05
C PHE A 21 2.80 -9.49 4.22
N HIS A 22 2.62 -10.51 5.07
CA HIS A 22 1.27 -11.04 5.29
C HIS A 22 0.36 -10.02 6.01
N GLN A 23 0.78 -9.56 7.19
CA GLN A 23 0.00 -8.62 8.01
C GLN A 23 0.29 -7.17 7.60
N PRO A 24 -0.74 -6.37 7.31
CA PRO A 24 -0.55 -5.00 6.85
C PRO A 24 -0.30 -4.04 8.03
N PRO A 25 0.46 -2.96 7.82
CA PRO A 25 0.59 -1.88 8.82
C PRO A 25 -0.72 -1.08 9.00
N TYR A 26 -1.60 -1.13 8.00
CA TYR A 26 -2.85 -0.40 7.92
C TYR A 26 -3.96 -1.31 7.41
N SER A 27 -5.09 -1.36 8.10
CA SER A 27 -6.34 -1.96 7.62
C SER A 27 -7.46 -1.57 8.55
N LYS A 28 -8.65 -1.31 8.01
CA LYS A 28 -9.91 -1.31 8.79
C LYS A 28 -10.98 -2.18 8.14
N GLY A 29 -10.56 -3.20 7.39
CA GLY A 29 -11.40 -4.32 6.98
C GLY A 29 -11.59 -5.34 8.09
N SER A 30 -11.53 -6.64 7.75
CA SER A 30 -11.80 -7.71 8.71
C SER A 30 -10.79 -7.79 9.86
N HIS A 31 -9.65 -7.12 9.72
CA HIS A 31 -8.66 -6.88 10.78
C HIS A 31 -8.44 -5.37 10.94
N ASP A 32 -8.51 -4.86 12.18
CA ASP A 32 -8.30 -3.44 12.50
C ASP A 32 -6.86 -3.22 13.00
N SER A 33 -6.06 -2.49 12.23
CA SER A 33 -4.67 -2.19 12.57
C SER A 33 -4.49 -1.30 13.82
N ASP A 34 -5.58 -0.71 14.33
CA ASP A 34 -5.58 0.06 15.58
C ASP A 34 -5.90 -0.80 16.81
N ASP A 35 -6.34 -2.06 16.63
CA ASP A 35 -6.63 -2.97 17.73
C ASP A 35 -5.35 -3.29 18.52
N LEU A 36 -5.47 -3.27 19.85
CA LEU A 36 -4.38 -3.59 20.77
C LEU A 36 -3.91 -5.04 20.61
N TYR A 37 -4.79 -5.96 20.18
CA TYR A 37 -4.48 -7.37 19.95
C TYR A 37 -3.81 -7.64 18.60
N GLU A 38 -3.85 -6.70 17.66
CA GLU A 38 -3.15 -6.78 16.37
C GLU A 38 -1.67 -6.37 16.49
N GLU A 39 -0.94 -7.06 17.37
CA GLU A 39 0.42 -6.70 17.76
C GLU A 39 1.40 -6.65 16.58
N VAL A 40 1.24 -7.57 15.60
CA VAL A 40 2.11 -7.61 14.43
C VAL A 40 1.80 -6.47 13.47
N MET A 41 0.52 -6.14 13.23
CA MET A 41 0.14 -5.00 12.38
C MET A 41 0.68 -3.69 12.98
N ARG A 42 0.58 -3.54 14.30
CA ARG A 42 1.18 -2.43 15.05
C ARG A 42 2.70 -2.39 14.90
N ALA A 43 3.40 -3.51 15.09
CA ALA A 43 4.85 -3.58 14.93
C ALA A 43 5.30 -3.32 13.49
N MET A 44 4.55 -3.79 12.49
CA MET A 44 4.78 -3.47 11.08
C MET A 44 4.76 -1.96 10.86
N ARG A 45 3.74 -1.28 11.39
CA ARG A 45 3.59 0.17 11.26
C ARG A 45 4.65 0.97 12.02
N GLU A 46 4.95 0.60 13.26
CA GLU A 46 5.82 1.38 14.14
C GLU A 46 7.32 1.12 13.91
N GLN A 47 7.68 -0.07 13.42
CA GLN A 47 9.09 -0.50 13.32
C GLN A 47 9.54 -0.84 11.91
N ILE A 48 8.65 -1.38 11.05
CA ILE A 48 9.03 -1.83 9.71
C ILE A 48 8.81 -0.73 8.67
N VAL A 49 7.67 -0.02 8.71
CA VAL A 49 7.41 1.09 7.79
C VAL A 49 8.52 2.16 7.81
N PRO A 50 9.06 2.62 8.96
CA PRO A 50 10.20 3.56 8.95
C PRO A 50 11.43 3.04 8.20
N VAL A 51 11.69 1.73 8.29
CA VAL A 51 12.81 1.10 7.59
C VAL A 51 12.53 1.07 6.09
N LEU A 52 11.34 0.62 5.66
CA LEU A 52 10.97 0.59 4.25
C LEU A 52 11.01 1.99 3.62
N GLU A 53 10.52 3.00 4.33
CA GLU A 53 10.50 4.39 3.88
C GLU A 53 11.92 4.94 3.69
N SER A 54 12.88 4.56 4.55
CA SER A 54 14.29 4.97 4.42
C SER A 54 15.01 4.44 3.16
N PHE A 55 14.39 3.50 2.43
CA PHE A 55 14.87 2.97 1.15
C PHE A 55 13.93 3.34 -0.02
N ASP A 56 13.03 4.31 0.16
CA ASP A 56 12.05 4.79 -0.84
C ASP A 56 11.24 3.67 -1.51
N VAL A 57 10.79 2.68 -0.74
CA VAL A 57 9.91 1.61 -1.24
C VAL A 57 8.69 2.23 -1.94
N ASP A 58 8.36 1.76 -3.15
CA ASP A 58 7.30 2.33 -3.98
C ASP A 58 5.92 1.83 -3.59
N ILE A 59 5.83 0.53 -3.33
CA ILE A 59 4.59 -0.14 -3.02
C ILE A 59 4.81 -1.24 -1.98
N ILE A 60 3.87 -1.31 -1.03
CA ILE A 60 3.86 -2.31 0.03
C ILE A 60 2.59 -3.15 -0.13
N LEU A 61 2.78 -4.44 -0.41
CA LEU A 61 1.70 -5.39 -0.70
C LEU A 61 1.43 -6.29 0.51
N CYS A 62 0.18 -6.35 0.93
CA CYS A 62 -0.23 -7.12 2.09
C CYS A 62 -1.52 -7.91 1.87
N GLY A 63 -1.78 -8.86 2.78
CA GLY A 63 -3.02 -9.62 2.84
C GLY A 63 -3.63 -9.52 4.24
N HIS A 64 -3.91 -10.68 4.84
CA HIS A 64 -4.44 -10.87 6.20
C HIS A 64 -5.86 -10.32 6.43
N SER A 65 -6.10 -9.04 6.17
CA SER A 65 -7.46 -8.50 6.12
C SER A 65 -8.15 -9.01 4.87
N HIS A 66 -9.27 -9.72 5.02
CA HIS A 66 -10.02 -10.36 3.94
C HIS A 66 -10.89 -9.36 3.18
N VAL A 67 -10.25 -8.29 2.70
CA VAL A 67 -10.81 -7.21 1.89
C VAL A 67 -9.78 -6.76 0.85
N TYR A 68 -10.18 -5.82 0.00
CA TYR A 68 -9.27 -4.96 -0.75
C TYR A 68 -9.24 -3.55 -0.16
N GLU A 69 -8.05 -2.99 0.07
CA GLU A 69 -7.85 -1.58 0.45
C GLU A 69 -6.61 -1.03 -0.28
N ARG A 70 -6.68 0.20 -0.82
CA ARG A 70 -5.52 0.90 -1.41
C ARG A 70 -5.38 2.31 -0.88
N SER A 71 -4.17 2.65 -0.43
CA SER A 71 -3.87 3.97 0.11
C SER A 71 -3.62 5.02 -0.98
N PHE A 72 -3.70 6.28 -0.57
CA PHE A 72 -2.98 7.37 -1.24
C PHE A 72 -1.46 7.12 -1.21
N LEU A 73 -0.70 7.97 -1.92
CA LEU A 73 0.75 8.04 -1.72
C LEU A 73 1.03 8.80 -0.42
N ILE A 74 1.57 8.11 0.59
CA ILE A 74 1.78 8.65 1.93
C ILE A 74 3.19 8.38 2.45
N LYS A 75 3.60 9.13 3.47
CA LYS A 75 4.86 8.94 4.18
C LYS A 75 4.79 9.46 5.62
N ASN A 76 5.74 9.10 6.47
CA ASN A 76 5.85 9.60 7.86
C ASN A 76 4.63 9.34 8.76
N HIS A 77 3.77 8.39 8.42
CA HIS A 77 2.70 7.93 9.29
C HIS A 77 3.16 6.64 9.96
N TYR A 78 3.22 6.62 11.30
CA TYR A 78 3.65 5.46 12.08
C TYR A 78 2.73 5.19 13.29
N GLY A 79 1.79 6.09 13.59
CA GLY A 79 0.81 5.93 14.65
C GLY A 79 -0.48 5.28 14.17
N ASN A 80 -1.48 5.16 15.03
CA ASN A 80 -2.79 4.63 14.64
C ASN A 80 -3.55 5.58 13.70
N SER A 81 -4.70 5.15 13.17
CA SER A 81 -5.48 5.97 12.23
C SER A 81 -5.89 7.35 12.77
N GLY A 82 -6.06 7.48 14.10
CA GLY A 82 -6.39 8.74 14.75
C GLY A 82 -5.25 9.76 14.78
N SER A 83 -4.02 9.33 14.50
CA SER A 83 -2.84 10.20 14.38
C SER A 83 -2.57 10.70 12.96
N TRP A 84 -3.45 10.36 12.01
CA TRP A 84 -3.33 10.80 10.62
C TRP A 84 -3.43 12.32 10.49
N ASP A 85 -2.35 12.91 9.97
CA ASP A 85 -2.23 14.32 9.63
C ASP A 85 -1.90 14.46 8.14
N PRO A 86 -2.92 14.69 7.28
CA PRO A 86 -2.69 14.84 5.85
C PRO A 86 -1.86 16.09 5.50
N ALA A 87 -1.70 17.07 6.40
CA ALA A 87 -0.86 18.23 6.14
C ALA A 87 0.63 17.87 6.08
N THR A 88 1.04 16.80 6.75
CA THR A 88 2.45 16.39 6.86
C THR A 88 2.73 15.00 6.29
N GLN A 89 1.71 14.15 6.18
CA GLN A 89 1.87 12.72 5.84
C GLN A 89 1.28 12.34 4.47
N LEU A 90 0.49 13.23 3.85
CA LEU A 90 -0.03 13.02 2.49
C LEU A 90 0.96 13.56 1.46
N VAL A 91 1.55 12.67 0.65
CA VAL A 91 2.41 13.08 -0.47
C VAL A 91 1.58 13.43 -1.69
N ASN A 92 0.60 12.58 -2.02
CA ASN A 92 -0.32 12.83 -3.14
C ASN A 92 -1.70 12.20 -2.86
N GLY A 93 -2.72 13.06 -2.75
CA GLY A 93 -4.11 12.67 -2.49
C GLY A 93 -4.98 12.41 -3.72
N THR A 94 -4.40 12.32 -4.91
CA THR A 94 -5.13 11.85 -6.11
C THR A 94 -5.35 10.34 -6.04
N ASN A 95 -6.20 9.81 -6.93
CA ASN A 95 -6.40 8.36 -7.03
C ASN A 95 -5.30 7.64 -7.85
N GLY A 96 -4.24 8.33 -8.28
CA GLY A 96 -3.17 7.74 -9.08
C GLY A 96 -3.61 7.37 -10.51
N SER A 97 -4.66 7.98 -11.06
CA SER A 97 -5.25 7.56 -12.33
C SER A 97 -4.48 8.13 -13.53
N MET A 98 -3.89 7.25 -14.34
CA MET A 98 -3.27 7.66 -15.62
C MET A 98 -4.30 8.19 -16.61
N ALA A 99 -5.50 7.59 -16.67
CA ALA A 99 -6.56 8.02 -17.59
C ALA A 99 -7.08 9.43 -17.28
N MET A 100 -7.07 9.83 -16.00
CA MET A 100 -7.42 11.19 -15.58
C MET A 100 -6.22 12.16 -15.56
N GLY A 101 -5.04 11.73 -16.03
CA GLY A 101 -3.83 12.56 -16.02
C GLY A 101 -3.29 12.87 -14.62
N THR A 102 -3.65 12.06 -13.61
CA THR A 102 -3.22 12.20 -12.21
C THR A 102 -2.50 10.94 -11.69
N PRO A 103 -1.52 10.36 -12.41
CA PRO A 103 -0.72 9.27 -11.87
C PRO A 103 0.11 9.74 -10.68
N TYR A 104 0.48 8.81 -9.80
CA TYR A 104 1.54 9.08 -8.83
C TYR A 104 2.87 9.22 -9.56
N VAL A 105 3.73 10.11 -9.05
CA VAL A 105 5.04 10.37 -9.62
C VAL A 105 6.06 10.27 -8.51
N LYS A 106 7.07 9.42 -8.70
CA LYS A 106 8.21 9.26 -7.81
C LYS A 106 9.51 9.48 -8.58
N GLU A 107 10.56 9.96 -7.93
CA GLU A 107 11.89 10.12 -8.53
C GLU A 107 12.85 9.08 -7.95
N LYS A 108 13.63 8.40 -8.80
CA LYS A 108 14.55 7.33 -8.36
C LYS A 108 15.62 7.81 -7.37
N PHE A 109 16.03 9.07 -7.46
CA PHE A 109 17.12 9.64 -6.66
C PHE A 109 16.66 10.74 -5.70
N ASN A 110 15.39 10.72 -5.25
CA ASN A 110 14.91 11.72 -4.29
C ASN A 110 15.50 11.49 -2.89
N GLN A 111 16.26 12.46 -2.40
CA GLN A 111 16.80 12.45 -1.03
C GLN A 111 15.72 12.59 0.06
N GLN A 112 14.53 13.12 -0.29
CA GLN A 112 13.42 13.31 0.66
C GLN A 112 12.46 12.11 0.74
N HIS A 113 12.64 11.12 -0.14
CA HIS A 113 11.78 9.96 -0.36
C HIS A 113 10.32 10.34 -0.69
N ASP A 114 9.73 9.64 -1.64
CA ASP A 114 8.41 10.00 -2.19
C ASP A 114 7.26 9.22 -1.54
N GLY A 115 7.54 8.46 -0.48
CA GLY A 115 6.56 7.66 0.24
C GLY A 115 6.16 6.38 -0.51
N SER A 116 5.13 5.71 -0.01
CA SER A 116 4.68 4.42 -0.55
C SER A 116 3.17 4.38 -0.74
N VAL A 117 2.72 3.60 -1.73
CA VAL A 117 1.34 3.14 -1.81
C VAL A 117 1.22 1.81 -1.07
N TYR A 118 0.19 1.66 -0.24
CA TYR A 118 -0.11 0.43 0.47
C TYR A 118 -1.31 -0.23 -0.18
N VAL A 119 -1.19 -1.52 -0.47
CA VAL A 119 -2.28 -2.34 -1.00
C VAL A 119 -2.50 -3.53 -0.07
N VAL A 120 -3.72 -3.66 0.42
CA VAL A 120 -4.20 -4.86 1.11
C VAL A 120 -5.09 -5.60 0.13
N CYS A 121 -4.76 -6.85 -0.19
CA CYS A 121 -5.58 -7.74 -1.00
C CYS A 121 -5.56 -9.12 -0.36
N GLY A 122 -6.27 -9.28 0.75
CA GLY A 122 -6.30 -10.53 1.52
C GLY A 122 -7.48 -11.45 1.19
N HIS A 123 -8.24 -11.15 0.13
CA HIS A 123 -9.51 -11.83 -0.17
C HIS A 123 -9.55 -12.57 -1.51
N SER A 124 -8.46 -13.25 -1.89
CA SER A 124 -8.40 -14.06 -3.11
C SER A 124 -9.14 -15.42 -3.03
N GLY A 125 -9.85 -15.68 -1.93
CA GLY A 125 -10.55 -16.95 -1.69
C GLY A 125 -11.16 -17.08 -0.29
N SER A 126 -10.82 -16.17 0.63
CA SER A 126 -11.60 -15.93 1.85
C SER A 126 -12.27 -14.58 1.73
N GLU A 127 -13.51 -14.48 2.19
CA GLU A 127 -14.30 -13.26 2.15
C GLU A 127 -14.86 -13.00 3.54
N ASN A 128 -14.72 -11.76 4.01
CA ASN A 128 -15.42 -11.29 5.18
C ASN A 128 -16.05 -9.94 4.81
N SER A 129 -17.26 -9.70 5.27
CA SER A 129 -17.92 -8.38 5.20
C SER A 129 -17.68 -7.55 6.46
N ASP A 130 -16.58 -7.84 7.17
CA ASP A 130 -16.28 -7.27 8.47
C ASP A 130 -15.38 -6.05 8.33
N GLY A 131 -15.56 -5.10 9.25
CA GLY A 131 -14.75 -3.89 9.35
C GLY A 131 -15.43 -2.63 8.79
N PRO A 132 -15.16 -1.45 9.38
CA PRO A 132 -15.75 -0.19 8.94
C PRO A 132 -15.17 0.37 7.63
N MET A 133 -14.07 -0.18 7.11
CA MET A 133 -13.38 0.26 5.86
C MET A 133 -13.05 1.76 5.84
N ASN A 134 -12.83 2.35 7.02
CA ASN A 134 -12.74 3.81 7.19
C ASN A 134 -11.37 4.30 7.66
N HIS A 135 -10.29 3.54 7.40
CA HIS A 135 -8.95 4.03 7.68
C HIS A 135 -8.64 5.22 6.74
N PRO A 136 -8.22 6.39 7.26
CA PRO A 136 -8.23 7.66 6.52
C PRO A 136 -7.21 7.76 5.38
N ILE A 137 -6.24 6.85 5.35
CA ILE A 137 -5.24 6.79 4.26
C ILE A 137 -5.78 6.10 3.01
N PHE A 138 -6.85 5.29 3.13
CA PHE A 138 -7.36 4.51 2.02
C PHE A 138 -8.27 5.36 1.13
N CYS A 139 -7.98 5.30 -0.16
CA CYS A 139 -8.70 6.01 -1.21
C CYS A 139 -9.59 5.09 -2.04
N HIS A 140 -9.38 3.77 -1.91
CA HIS A 140 -10.20 2.74 -2.49
C HIS A 140 -10.34 1.57 -1.52
N GLY A 141 -11.49 0.91 -1.53
CA GLY A 141 -11.73 -0.33 -0.79
C GLY A 141 -12.89 -1.11 -1.37
N ASP A 142 -12.80 -2.44 -1.30
CA ASP A 142 -13.86 -3.37 -1.73
C ASP A 142 -13.95 -4.53 -0.74
N ASN A 143 -15.16 -4.85 -0.29
CA ASN A 143 -15.45 -5.94 0.64
C ASN A 143 -16.86 -6.47 0.40
N GLY A 144 -17.19 -7.58 1.07
CA GLY A 144 -18.54 -8.14 1.06
C GLY A 144 -18.57 -9.65 0.87
N ALA A 145 -19.75 -10.24 1.12
CA ALA A 145 -20.01 -11.63 0.79
C ALA A 145 -20.00 -11.84 -0.74
N GLY A 146 -19.38 -12.92 -1.21
CA GLY A 146 -19.11 -13.19 -2.62
C GLY A 146 -18.04 -12.30 -3.26
N VAL A 147 -17.41 -11.39 -2.50
CA VAL A 147 -16.45 -10.41 -3.03
C VAL A 147 -15.04 -10.92 -2.84
N THR A 148 -14.45 -11.40 -3.93
CA THR A 148 -13.08 -11.92 -3.96
C THR A 148 -12.35 -11.38 -5.18
N GLY A 149 -11.03 -11.29 -5.11
CA GLY A 149 -10.23 -10.87 -6.24
C GLY A 149 -8.73 -10.94 -6.01
N SER A 150 -7.98 -10.37 -6.94
CA SER A 150 -6.52 -10.43 -6.96
C SER A 150 -5.95 -9.08 -7.35
N PHE A 151 -4.79 -8.76 -6.78
CA PHE A 151 -4.01 -7.62 -7.22
C PHE A 151 -3.06 -8.04 -8.36
N VAL A 152 -3.15 -7.32 -9.48
CA VAL A 152 -2.30 -7.51 -10.66
C VAL A 152 -1.41 -6.28 -10.79
N MET A 153 -0.11 -6.51 -10.95
CA MET A 153 0.88 -5.45 -11.08
C MET A 153 1.70 -5.66 -12.35
N ASP A 154 1.65 -4.67 -13.24
CA ASP A 154 2.38 -4.64 -14.50
C ASP A 154 3.48 -3.58 -14.41
N VAL A 155 4.73 -3.96 -14.70
CA VAL A 155 5.87 -3.01 -14.76
C VAL A 155 6.42 -2.98 -16.17
N TYR A 156 6.43 -1.79 -16.77
CA TYR A 156 7.02 -1.54 -18.08
C TYR A 156 7.82 -0.24 -18.08
N ARG A 157 9.14 -0.36 -18.24
CA ARG A 157 10.09 0.77 -18.20
C ARG A 157 9.90 1.58 -16.91
N ASN A 158 9.49 2.84 -17.04
CA ASN A 158 9.32 3.77 -15.95
C ASN A 158 7.89 3.83 -15.40
N ARG A 159 7.06 2.85 -15.73
CA ARG A 159 5.64 2.81 -15.36
C ARG A 159 5.32 1.50 -14.65
N LEU A 160 4.70 1.62 -13.49
CA LEU A 160 4.07 0.54 -12.74
C LEU A 160 2.57 0.80 -12.72
N ASP A 161 1.78 -0.15 -13.19
CA ASP A 161 0.32 -0.14 -13.12
C ASP A 161 -0.15 -1.20 -12.12
N GLY A 162 -0.99 -0.79 -11.17
CA GLY A 162 -1.63 -1.69 -10.21
C GLY A 162 -3.12 -1.77 -10.50
N LYS A 163 -3.68 -2.99 -10.56
CA LYS A 163 -5.09 -3.26 -10.83
C LYS A 163 -5.65 -4.24 -9.82
N TYR A 164 -6.87 -3.97 -9.36
CA TYR A 164 -7.65 -4.93 -8.60
C TYR A 164 -8.64 -5.61 -9.54
N LEU A 165 -8.35 -6.88 -9.83
CA LEU A 165 -9.16 -7.76 -10.65
C LEU A 165 -10.08 -8.58 -9.75
N ARG A 166 -11.38 -8.32 -9.82
CA ARG A 166 -12.41 -9.07 -9.10
C ARG A 166 -12.67 -10.41 -9.78
N SER A 167 -13.17 -11.38 -9.02
CA SER A 167 -13.42 -12.76 -9.48
C SER A 167 -14.45 -12.87 -10.62
N ASP A 168 -15.26 -11.83 -10.83
CA ASP A 168 -16.17 -11.71 -11.98
C ASP A 168 -15.49 -11.22 -13.27
N GLY A 169 -14.17 -10.96 -13.22
CA GLY A 169 -13.36 -10.48 -14.33
C GLY A 169 -13.34 -8.96 -14.50
N SER A 170 -14.03 -8.21 -13.65
CA SER A 170 -14.04 -6.75 -13.69
C SER A 170 -12.81 -6.13 -13.01
N ILE A 171 -12.35 -4.99 -13.52
CA ILE A 171 -11.35 -4.15 -12.85
C ILE A 171 -12.10 -3.15 -11.97
N GLN A 172 -11.99 -3.29 -10.66
CA GLN A 172 -12.67 -2.43 -9.69
C GLN A 172 -11.81 -1.24 -9.26
N ASP A 173 -10.49 -1.40 -9.32
CA ASP A 173 -9.53 -0.33 -9.04
C ASP A 173 -8.34 -0.38 -9.99
N GLU A 174 -7.79 0.79 -10.33
CA GLU A 174 -6.60 0.93 -11.15
C GLU A 174 -5.84 2.22 -10.79
N PHE A 175 -4.52 2.12 -10.65
CA PHE A 175 -3.63 3.24 -10.44
C PHE A 175 -2.29 3.03 -11.13
N THR A 176 -1.54 4.12 -11.27
CA THR A 176 -0.22 4.15 -11.92
C THR A 176 0.78 4.91 -11.07
N ILE A 177 1.98 4.36 -10.95
CA ILE A 177 3.18 5.06 -10.44
C ILE A 177 4.14 5.24 -11.62
N LEU A 178 4.54 6.49 -11.88
CA LEU A 178 5.59 6.84 -12.84
C LEU A 178 6.89 7.16 -12.11
N LYS A 179 7.97 6.48 -12.49
CA LYS A 179 9.33 6.86 -12.10
C LYS A 179 9.88 7.92 -13.07
N LYS A 180 10.41 8.99 -12.51
CA LYS A 180 11.23 9.97 -13.24
C LYS A 180 12.72 9.66 -13.06
N ASN A 181 13.52 10.13 -14.01
CA ASN A 181 14.98 10.10 -13.97
C ASN A 181 15.56 8.67 -13.91
N ILE A 182 14.99 7.76 -14.71
CA ILE A 182 15.50 6.41 -14.93
C ILE A 182 16.08 6.23 -16.34
#